data_AF-A0A543F124-F1
#
_entry.id   AF-A0A543F124-F1
#
_cell.length_a   1.000
_cell.length_b   1.000
_cell.length_c   1.000
_cell.angle_alpha   90.00
_cell.angle_beta   90.00
_cell.angle_gamma   90.00
#
_symmetry.space_group_name_H-M   'P 1'
#
loop_
_entity.id
_entity.type
_entity.pdbx_description
1 polymer ?
#
loop_
_entity_poly.entity_id
_entity_poly.type
_entity_poly.pdbx_seq_one_letter_code
_entity_poly.pdbx_strand_id
1 'polypeptide(L)' 'MTTEAAPVVTRSNRGQWENHVEGHPELSQSFASKEEAVEAGRLVADDLGVHHVVQDAEPTGAITDEQDPPTR' A
#
# COMPACT_ATOMS: atom_id res chain seq x y z
N MET A 1 -16.04 -20.14 4.06
CA MET A 1 -15.84 -19.23 2.91
C MET A 1 -14.61 -18.43 3.25
N THR A 2 -13.44 -18.85 2.79
CA THR A 2 -12.20 -18.11 3.03
C THR A 2 -12.23 -16.95 2.04
N THR A 3 -12.66 -15.78 2.49
CA THR A 3 -12.40 -14.56 1.73
C THR A 3 -10.89 -14.42 1.71
N GLU A 4 -10.28 -14.71 0.57
CA GLU A 4 -8.90 -14.31 0.32
C GLU A 4 -8.90 -12.78 0.39
N ALA A 5 -8.20 -12.23 1.38
CA ALA A 5 -8.15 -10.79 1.57
C ALA A 5 -7.49 -10.16 0.33
N ALA A 6 -8.17 -9.18 -0.25
CA ALA A 6 -7.69 -8.52 -1.45
C ALA A 6 -6.47 -7.64 -1.15
N PRO A 7 -5.56 -7.44 -2.12
CA PRO A 7 -4.43 -6.55 -1.93
C PRO A 7 -4.88 -5.11 -1.69
N VAL A 8 -4.12 -4.38 -0.88
CA VAL A 8 -4.35 -2.95 -0.68
C VAL A 8 -3.78 -2.20 -1.87
N VAL A 9 -4.62 -1.44 -2.57
CA VAL A 9 -4.25 -0.68 -3.76
C VAL A 9 -4.24 0.81 -3.45
N THR A 10 -3.07 1.42 -3.42
CA THR A 10 -2.92 2.88 -3.36
C THR A 10 -2.95 3.44 -4.76
N ARG A 11 -3.91 4.31 -5.07
CA ARG A 11 -4.05 4.94 -6.39
C ARG A 11 -4.15 6.46 -6.28
N SER A 12 -3.60 7.17 -7.27
CA SER A 12 -3.82 8.61 -7.39
C SER A 12 -5.17 8.88 -8.05
N ASN A 13 -6.02 9.68 -7.42
CA ASN A 13 -7.31 10.10 -7.93
C ASN A 13 -7.40 11.63 -7.87
N ARG A 14 -7.35 12.29 -9.04
CA ARG A 14 -7.51 13.75 -9.20
C ARG A 14 -6.60 14.59 -8.28
N GLY A 15 -5.36 14.16 -8.07
CA GLY A 15 -4.40 14.85 -7.21
C GLY A 15 -4.50 14.51 -5.72
N GLN A 16 -5.40 13.60 -5.35
CA GLN A 16 -5.40 12.96 -4.04
C GLN A 16 -4.95 11.51 -4.16
N TRP A 17 -4.57 10.92 -3.05
CA TRP A 17 -4.18 9.53 -2.97
C TRP A 17 -5.22 8.76 -2.17
N GLU A 18 -5.68 7.62 -2.67
CA GLU A 18 -6.59 6.77 -1.91
C GLU A 18 -6.08 5.34 -1.83
N ASN A 19 -6.26 4.74 -0.67
CA ASN A 19 -6.10 3.31 -0.46
C ASN A 19 -7.44 2.64 -0.68
N HIS A 20 -7.46 1.64 -1.54
CA HIS A 20 -8.63 0.85 -1.87
C HIS A 20 -8.36 -0.62 -1.57
N VAL A 21 -9.31 -1.29 -0.91
CA VAL A 21 -9.23 -2.72 -0.61
C VAL A 21 -10.49 -3.38 -1.15
N GLU A 22 -10.34 -4.35 -2.06
CA GLU A 22 -11.52 -5.03 -2.61
C GLU A 22 -12.24 -5.82 -1.51
N GLY A 23 -13.56 -5.66 -1.43
CA GLY A 23 -14.38 -6.27 -0.39
C GLY A 23 -14.41 -5.52 0.95
N HIS A 24 -13.52 -4.55 1.18
CA HIS A 24 -13.46 -3.77 2.42
C HIS A 24 -13.44 -2.25 2.15
N PRO A 25 -14.57 -1.67 1.69
CA PRO A 25 -14.67 -0.23 1.49
C PRO A 25 -14.51 0.56 2.80
N GLU A 26 -14.78 -0.05 3.95
CA GLU A 26 -14.58 0.55 5.28
C GLU A 26 -13.11 0.84 5.61
N LEU A 27 -12.18 0.13 4.98
CA LEU A 27 -10.73 0.34 5.13
C LEU A 27 -10.18 1.34 4.11
N SER A 28 -11.01 1.78 3.16
CA SER A 28 -10.58 2.71 2.12
C SER A 28 -10.43 4.12 2.68
N GLN A 29 -9.23 4.69 2.56
CA GLN A 29 -8.88 6.00 3.12
C GLN A 29 -8.25 6.90 2.07
N SER A 30 -8.54 8.19 2.15
CA SER A 30 -8.02 9.23 1.25
C SER A 30 -7.00 10.09 1.97
N PHE A 31 -5.94 10.46 1.26
CA PHE A 31 -4.77 11.16 1.76
C PHE A 31 -4.39 12.27 0.79
N ALA A 32 -3.76 13.32 1.35
CA ALA A 32 -3.32 14.47 0.56
C ALA A 32 -2.01 14.19 -0.21
N SER A 33 -1.22 13.22 0.27
CA SER A 33 0.14 12.95 -0.20
C SER A 33 0.35 11.46 -0.51
N LYS A 34 1.23 11.18 -1.48
CA LYS A 34 1.60 9.81 -1.87
C LYS A 34 2.24 9.05 -0.73
N GLU A 35 3.24 9.65 -0.09
CA GLU A 35 4.00 9.04 1.00
C GLU A 35 3.07 8.60 2.15
N GLU A 36 2.15 9.47 2.54
CA GLU A 36 1.15 9.21 3.59
C GLU A 36 0.22 8.05 3.19
N ALA A 37 -0.26 8.03 1.95
CA ALA A 37 -1.10 6.94 1.46
C ALA A 37 -0.35 5.61 1.38
N VAL A 38 0.91 5.64 0.95
CA VAL A 38 1.76 4.44 0.83
C VAL A 38 2.07 3.87 2.20
N GLU A 39 2.45 4.71 3.17
CA GLU A 39 2.72 4.27 4.55
C GLU A 39 1.46 3.66 5.19
N ALA A 40 0.33 4.36 5.12
CA ALA A 40 -0.93 3.86 5.64
C ALA A 40 -1.38 2.57 4.92
N GLY A 41 -1.19 2.49 3.59
CA GLY A 41 -1.55 1.32 2.80
C GLY A 41 -0.70 0.10 3.15
N ARG A 42 0.58 0.31 3.45
CA ARG A 42 1.50 -0.75 3.89
C ARG A 42 1.13 -1.28 5.27
N LEU A 43 0.75 -0.41 6.21
CA LEU A 43 0.29 -0.82 7.54
C LEU A 43 -1.00 -1.65 7.46
N VAL A 44 -1.96 -1.23 6.64
CA VAL A 44 -3.21 -1.99 6.43
C VAL A 44 -2.91 -3.34 5.77
N ALA A 45 -1.99 -3.38 4.80
CA ALA A 45 -1.60 -4.62 4.16
C ALA A 45 -0.94 -5.60 5.13
N ASP A 46 -0.08 -5.11 6.03
CA ASP A 46 0.56 -5.92 7.09
C ASP A 46 -0.47 -6.49 8.07
N ASP A 47 -1.41 -5.66 8.55
CA ASP A 47 -2.48 -6.09 9.46
C ASP A 47 -3.39 -7.18 8.86
N LEU A 48 -3.70 -7.06 7.57
CA LEU A 48 -4.50 -8.03 6.82
C LEU A 48 -3.69 -9.23 6.32
N GLY A 49 -2.35 -9.18 6.39
CA GLY A 49 -1.46 -10.19 5.82
C GLY A 49 -1.50 -10.28 4.29
N VAL A 50 -1.76 -9.17 3.61
CA VAL A 50 -1.86 -9.07 2.14
C VAL A 50 -0.72 -8.25 1.55
N HIS A 51 -0.64 -8.21 0.23
CA HIS A 51 0.32 -7.36 -0.48
C HIS A 51 -0.22 -5.94 -0.68
N HIS A 52 0.68 -4.96 -0.55
CA HIS A 52 0.43 -3.56 -0.89
C HIS A 52 0.88 -3.28 -2.32
N VAL A 53 0.02 -2.64 -3.11
CA VAL A 53 0.26 -2.29 -4.51
C VAL A 53 0.03 -0.80 -4.71
N VAL A 54 1.00 -0.10 -5.27
CA VAL A 54 0.89 1.34 -5.59
C VAL A 54 0.70 1.50 -7.10
N GLN A 55 -0.51 1.88 -7.51
CA GLN A 55 -0.82 2.27 -8.89
C GLN A 55 -0.49 3.76 -9.07
N ASP A 56 0.79 4.01 -9.28
CA ASP A 56 1.33 5.31 -9.69
C ASP A 56 1.38 5.34 -11.22
N ALA A 57 1.03 6.47 -11.84
CA ALA A 57 1.39 6.71 -13.24
C ALA A 57 2.92 7.01 -13.32
N GLU A 58 3.71 5.95 -13.10
CA GLU A 58 5.17 5.72 -13.27
C GLU A 58 6.21 6.65 -12.56
N PRO A 59 7.40 6.16 -12.14
CA PRO A 59 7.80 4.81 -11.72
C PRO A 59 8.62 4.75 -10.40
N THR A 60 8.49 3.62 -9.68
CA THR A 60 9.46 2.97 -8.77
C THR A 60 10.28 3.83 -7.78
N GLY A 61 9.89 3.84 -6.51
CA GLY A 61 10.69 4.45 -5.44
C GLY A 61 10.49 3.76 -4.11
N ALA A 62 10.91 2.49 -3.99
CA ALA A 62 11.39 1.84 -2.76
C ALA A 62 11.49 0.32 -3.00
N ILE A 63 12.60 -0.14 -3.57
CA ILE A 63 13.15 -1.43 -3.14
C ILE A 63 13.67 -1.20 -1.71
N THR A 64 12.81 -1.38 -0.71
CA THR A 64 13.28 -1.62 0.65
C THR A 64 13.69 -3.09 0.71
N ASP A 65 14.93 -3.36 0.32
CA ASP A 65 15.71 -4.50 0.81
C ASP A 65 17.18 -4.07 0.85
N GLU A 66 17.48 -2.99 1.60
CA GLU A 66 18.81 -2.90 2.20
C GLU A 66 18.79 -3.85 3.39
N GLN A 67 19.13 -5.11 3.13
CA GLN A 67 19.51 -6.04 4.20
C GLN A 67 20.76 -5.47 4.90
N ASP A 68 20.57 -5.05 6.15
CA ASP A 68 21.63 -4.62 7.07
C ASP A 68 22.70 -5.74 7.27
N PRO A 69 24.00 -5.42 7.47
CA PRO A 69 25.13 -6.32 7.19
C PRO A 69 25.56 -7.20 8.39
N PRO A 70 26.33 -8.30 8.15
CA PRO A 70 27.42 -8.61 9.09
C PRO A 70 28.73 -9.16 8.47
N THR A 71 29.82 -8.46 8.80
CA THR A 71 31.17 -8.91 9.23
C THR A 71 31.79 -10.22 8.68
N ARG A 72 32.93 -10.08 7.99
CA ARG A 72 34.14 -10.91 8.23
C ARG A 72 35.42 -10.17 7.85
#